data_AF-A0A1V5QBC2-F1
#
_entry.id   AF-A0A1V5QBC2-F1
#
_cell.length_a   1.000
_cell.length_b   1.000
_cell.length_c   1.000
_cell.angle_alpha   90.00
_cell.angle_beta   90.00
_cell.angle_gamma   90.00
#
_symmetry.space_group_name_H-M   'P 1'
#
loop_
_entity.id
_entity.type
_entity.pdbx_description
1 polymer ?
#
loop_
_entity_poly.entity_id
_entity_poly.type
_entity_poly.pdbx_seq_one_letter_code
_entity_poly.pdbx_strand_id
1 'polypeptide(L)'
;MKYIPVGKLRYDTNFEDDILDVSWNESELDNDDLKNYKAKAEYYIREHQDNEAIKKLKSNIPLSHDDIEALEKVLWSELGTKEEYEQEYGSKPLGELVREIVGLDMNAAKAAFSEYLESNNLDSRQIYFVNQIVEYIVHNGMMRDLSVLQESPFTDQGSVVEIFTDLNVWLGIRKVIENINDNAIVA
;
A
#
# COMPACT_ATOMS: atom_id res chain seq x y z
N MET A 1 -80.26 -29.87 -15.70
CA MET A 1 -79.18 -28.91 -15.97
C MET A 1 -79.41 -27.69 -15.09
N LYS A 2 -78.53 -27.42 -14.12
CA LYS A 2 -78.53 -26.20 -13.29
C LYS A 2 -77.08 -25.80 -13.06
N TYR A 3 -76.77 -24.57 -13.45
CA TYR A 3 -75.45 -23.95 -13.39
C TYR A 3 -75.15 -23.44 -11.97
N ILE A 4 -73.88 -23.52 -11.54
CA ILE A 4 -73.38 -22.82 -10.36
C ILE A 4 -72.66 -21.55 -10.85
N PRO A 5 -73.05 -20.35 -10.42
CA PRO A 5 -72.41 -19.12 -10.86
C PRO A 5 -71.05 -18.95 -10.18
N VAL A 6 -70.01 -18.76 -10.98
CA VAL A 6 -68.67 -18.38 -10.52
C VAL A 6 -68.70 -16.92 -10.09
N GLY A 7 -68.69 -16.68 -8.77
CA GLY A 7 -68.47 -15.35 -8.20
C GLY A 7 -67.04 -14.90 -8.47
N LYS A 8 -66.84 -14.00 -9.43
CA LYS A 8 -65.56 -13.29 -9.60
C LYS A 8 -65.46 -12.22 -8.51
N LEU A 9 -64.64 -12.43 -7.49
CA LEU A 9 -64.15 -11.31 -6.68
C LEU A 9 -63.26 -10.44 -7.58
N ARG A 10 -63.64 -9.17 -7.72
CA ARG A 10 -62.74 -8.15 -8.27
C ARG A 10 -61.79 -7.73 -7.15
N TYR A 11 -60.49 -7.85 -7.40
CA TYR A 11 -59.46 -7.23 -6.57
C TYR A 11 -59.04 -5.95 -7.28
N ASP A 12 -59.40 -4.79 -6.74
CA ASP A 12 -58.78 -3.52 -7.11
C ASP A 12 -57.46 -3.43 -6.34
N THR A 13 -56.34 -3.59 -7.03
CA THR A 13 -55.02 -3.32 -6.47
C THR A 13 -54.75 -1.82 -6.60
N ASN A 14 -54.83 -1.09 -5.50
CA ASN A 14 -54.31 0.27 -5.44
C ASN A 14 -52.79 0.16 -5.24
N PHE A 15 -52.00 0.60 -6.22
CA PHE A 15 -50.54 0.65 -6.12
C PHE A 15 -50.13 2.03 -5.59
N GLU A 16 -50.33 2.26 -4.30
CA GLU A 16 -49.52 3.22 -3.55
C GLU A 16 -48.48 2.39 -2.80
N ASP A 17 -47.43 2.00 -3.53
CA ASP A 17 -46.28 1.30 -2.96
C ASP A 17 -45.34 2.38 -2.40
N ASP A 18 -45.45 2.64 -1.10
CA ASP A 18 -44.42 3.38 -0.37
C ASP A 18 -43.16 2.51 -0.36
N ILE A 19 -42.08 3.00 -0.98
CA ILE A 19 -40.77 2.34 -0.97
C ILE A 19 -40.27 2.34 0.49
N LEU A 20 -40.57 1.26 1.21
CA LEU A 20 -40.31 1.13 2.65
C LEU A 20 -38.86 0.80 2.98
N ASP A 21 -38.03 0.53 1.97
CA ASP A 21 -36.59 0.37 2.20
C ASP A 21 -35.81 0.48 0.89
N VAL A 22 -34.77 1.30 0.87
CA VAL A 22 -33.70 1.22 -0.13
C VAL A 22 -32.54 0.54 0.57
N SER A 23 -32.56 -0.80 0.59
CA SER A 23 -31.36 -1.53 0.96
C SER A 23 -30.36 -1.41 -0.19
N TRP A 24 -29.37 -0.55 0.01
CA TRP A 24 -28.12 -0.63 -0.73
C TRP A 24 -27.47 -1.94 -0.29
N ASN A 25 -27.70 -3.01 -1.05
CA ASN A 25 -26.75 -4.11 -1.03
C ASN A 25 -25.48 -3.56 -1.69
N GLU A 26 -24.51 -3.12 -0.86
CA GLU A 26 -23.12 -3.15 -1.29
C GLU A 26 -22.90 -4.52 -1.90
N SER A 27 -22.45 -4.54 -3.14
CA SER A 27 -22.37 -5.76 -3.92
C SER A 27 -21.58 -6.79 -3.14
N GLU A 28 -22.24 -7.87 -2.68
CA GLU A 28 -21.61 -9.09 -2.16
C GLU A 28 -20.92 -9.83 -3.32
N LEU A 29 -20.01 -9.16 -4.01
CA LEU A 29 -18.93 -9.82 -4.72
C LEU A 29 -17.82 -10.01 -3.71
N ASP A 30 -18.10 -10.81 -2.68
CA ASP A 30 -17.08 -11.44 -1.86
C ASP A 30 -16.44 -12.51 -2.75
N ASN A 31 -15.63 -12.02 -3.70
CA ASN A 31 -15.08 -12.78 -4.82
C ASN A 31 -13.99 -13.68 -4.24
N ASP A 32 -14.32 -14.94 -4.00
CA ASP A 32 -13.40 -15.95 -3.45
C ASP A 32 -12.10 -16.04 -4.30
N ASP A 33 -12.20 -15.69 -5.58
CA ASP A 33 -11.08 -15.56 -6.52
C ASP A 33 -10.12 -14.38 -6.19
N LEU A 34 -10.63 -13.24 -5.69
CA LEU A 34 -9.80 -12.07 -5.30
C LEU A 34 -9.01 -12.33 -4.01
N LYS A 35 -9.65 -12.95 -3.00
CA LYS A 35 -8.94 -13.39 -1.78
C LYS A 35 -7.82 -14.36 -2.12
N ASN A 36 -8.01 -15.16 -3.17
CA ASN A 36 -7.00 -16.10 -3.65
C ASN A 36 -5.82 -15.38 -4.32
N TYR A 37 -6.08 -14.39 -5.18
CA TYR A 37 -5.00 -13.64 -5.85
C TYR A 37 -4.09 -12.91 -4.86
N LYS A 38 -4.66 -12.13 -3.93
CA LYS A 38 -3.90 -11.39 -2.92
C LYS A 38 -2.99 -12.32 -2.12
N ALA A 39 -3.56 -13.43 -1.63
CA ALA A 39 -2.82 -14.40 -0.84
C ALA A 39 -1.69 -15.06 -1.64
N LYS A 40 -1.92 -15.41 -2.92
CA LYS A 40 -0.89 -15.96 -3.81
C LYS A 40 0.25 -14.97 -4.05
N ALA A 41 -0.07 -13.72 -4.39
CA ALA A 41 0.91 -12.68 -4.66
C ALA A 41 1.79 -12.40 -3.43
N GLU A 42 1.17 -12.21 -2.28
CA GLU A 42 1.91 -11.98 -1.04
C GLU A 42 2.75 -13.20 -0.62
N TYR A 43 2.21 -14.42 -0.76
CA TYR A 43 2.95 -15.65 -0.48
C TYR A 43 4.17 -15.77 -1.38
N TYR A 44 4.01 -15.57 -2.70
CA TYR A 44 5.11 -15.61 -3.64
C TYR A 44 6.22 -14.62 -3.27
N ILE A 45 5.84 -13.36 -3.00
CA ILE A 45 6.79 -12.29 -2.68
C ILE A 45 7.56 -12.59 -1.39
N ARG A 46 6.90 -13.14 -0.36
CA ARG A 46 7.55 -13.50 0.91
C ARG A 46 8.51 -14.67 0.76
N GLU A 47 8.15 -15.68 -0.03
CA GLU A 47 8.95 -16.89 -0.22
C GLU A 47 10.13 -16.70 -1.17
N HIS A 48 9.99 -15.85 -2.19
CA HIS A 48 11.00 -15.65 -3.24
C HIS A 48 11.83 -14.38 -3.03
N GLN A 49 12.24 -14.11 -1.78
CA GLN A 49 13.13 -12.98 -1.47
C GLN A 49 14.55 -13.13 -2.06
N ASP A 50 14.88 -14.32 -2.57
CA ASP A 50 16.08 -14.62 -3.34
C ASP A 50 15.96 -14.22 -4.82
N ASN A 51 14.76 -13.95 -5.32
CA ASN A 51 14.55 -13.36 -6.64
C ASN A 51 15.30 -12.04 -6.75
N GLU A 52 16.05 -11.86 -7.84
CA GLU A 52 16.91 -10.69 -8.05
C GLU A 52 16.14 -9.35 -7.97
N ALA A 53 14.93 -9.27 -8.53
CA ALA A 53 14.12 -8.06 -8.50
C ALA A 53 13.66 -7.72 -7.07
N ILE A 54 13.16 -8.72 -6.33
CA ILE A 54 12.72 -8.55 -4.94
C ILE A 54 13.90 -8.16 -4.03
N LYS A 55 15.04 -8.83 -4.23
CA LYS A 55 16.27 -8.55 -3.48
C LYS A 55 16.81 -7.15 -3.73
N LYS A 56 16.77 -6.66 -4.97
CA LYS A 56 17.14 -5.29 -5.33
C LYS A 56 16.25 -4.28 -4.61
N LEU A 57 14.92 -4.45 -4.68
CA LEU A 57 13.98 -3.56 -3.99
C LEU A 57 14.20 -3.51 -2.49
N LYS A 58 14.38 -4.68 -1.85
CA LYS A 58 14.69 -4.79 -0.43
C LYS A 58 16.01 -4.09 -0.07
N SER A 59 16.98 -4.11 -0.97
CA SER A 59 18.29 -3.46 -0.77
C SER A 59 18.31 -1.99 -1.19
N ASN A 60 17.15 -1.36 -1.40
CA ASN A 60 17.00 0.01 -1.87
C ASN A 60 17.64 0.30 -3.24
N ILE A 61 17.73 -0.70 -4.12
CA ILE A 61 18.29 -0.57 -5.48
C ILE A 61 17.11 -0.45 -6.46
N PRO A 62 17.12 0.54 -7.38
CA PRO A 62 16.08 0.68 -8.39
C PRO A 62 16.06 -0.53 -9.34
N LEU A 63 14.88 -0.83 -9.87
CA LEU A 63 14.71 -1.93 -10.81
C LEU A 63 15.18 -1.54 -12.20
N SER A 64 15.68 -2.53 -12.94
CA SER A 64 15.85 -2.41 -14.39
C SER A 64 14.58 -2.87 -15.12
N HIS A 65 14.49 -2.55 -16.41
CA HIS A 65 13.37 -2.99 -17.24
C HIS A 65 13.15 -4.51 -17.19
N ASP A 66 14.24 -5.30 -17.30
CA ASP A 66 14.20 -6.76 -17.25
C ASP A 66 13.67 -7.27 -15.89
N ASP A 67 13.98 -6.58 -14.79
CA ASP A 67 13.48 -6.95 -13.45
C ASP A 67 11.96 -6.73 -13.35
N ILE A 68 11.45 -5.68 -13.99
CA ILE A 68 10.01 -5.38 -14.01
C ILE A 68 9.28 -6.39 -14.87
N GLU A 69 9.77 -6.70 -16.07
CA GLU A 69 9.18 -7.73 -16.92
C GLU A 69 9.12 -9.09 -16.20
N ALA A 70 10.15 -9.43 -15.41
CA ALA A 70 10.16 -10.64 -14.61
C ALA A 70 9.06 -10.63 -13.52
N LEU A 71 8.89 -9.50 -12.82
CA LEU A 71 7.81 -9.36 -11.82
C LEU A 71 6.43 -9.37 -12.48
N GLU A 72 6.25 -8.69 -13.61
CA GLU A 72 5.00 -8.67 -14.39
C GLU A 72 4.62 -10.08 -14.83
N LYS A 73 5.57 -10.84 -15.38
CA LYS A 73 5.33 -12.22 -15.80
C LYS A 73 4.82 -13.08 -14.65
N VAL A 74 5.43 -12.99 -13.49
CA VAL A 74 5.01 -13.80 -12.35
C VAL A 74 3.64 -13.34 -11.84
N LEU A 75 3.51 -12.05 -11.52
CA LEU A 75 2.31 -11.53 -10.86
C LEU A 75 1.10 -11.53 -11.80
N TRP A 76 1.28 -11.21 -13.09
CA TRP A 76 0.19 -11.05 -14.06
C TRP A 76 0.06 -12.19 -15.07
N SER A 77 0.86 -13.26 -14.98
CA SER A 77 0.66 -14.44 -15.84
C SER A 77 0.75 -15.77 -15.11
N GLU A 78 1.57 -15.89 -14.07
CA GLU A 78 1.73 -17.17 -13.35
C GLU A 78 0.78 -17.27 -12.14
N LEU A 79 0.64 -16.20 -11.36
CA LEU A 79 -0.19 -16.17 -10.15
C LEU A 79 -1.65 -15.76 -10.41
N GLY A 80 -1.86 -14.98 -11.47
CA GLY A 80 -3.16 -14.43 -11.88
C GLY A 80 -3.00 -13.58 -13.14
N THR A 81 -3.94 -12.66 -13.37
CA THR A 81 -3.90 -11.70 -14.49
C THR A 81 -3.66 -10.27 -14.05
N LYS A 82 -3.32 -9.40 -15.00
CA LYS A 82 -3.16 -7.96 -14.75
C LYS A 82 -4.47 -7.33 -14.25
N GLU A 83 -5.61 -7.80 -14.74
CA GLU A 83 -6.93 -7.31 -14.31
C GLU A 83 -7.21 -7.69 -12.85
N GLU A 84 -6.85 -8.90 -12.42
CA GLU A 84 -6.97 -9.33 -11.02
C GLU A 84 -6.05 -8.49 -10.12
N TYR A 85 -4.84 -8.19 -10.59
CA TYR A 85 -3.94 -7.27 -9.89
C TYR A 85 -4.53 -5.87 -9.74
N GLU A 86 -5.06 -5.29 -10.82
CA GLU A 86 -5.65 -3.95 -10.80
C GLU A 86 -6.93 -3.89 -9.97
N GLN A 87 -7.70 -4.98 -9.89
CA GLN A 87 -8.87 -5.07 -9.02
C GLN A 87 -8.50 -5.10 -7.54
N GLU A 88 -7.43 -5.83 -7.16
CA GLU A 88 -7.02 -5.97 -5.76
C GLU A 88 -6.15 -4.80 -5.27
N TYR A 89 -5.19 -4.36 -6.09
CA TYR A 89 -4.17 -3.39 -5.71
C TYR A 89 -4.28 -2.05 -6.44
N GLY A 90 -5.22 -1.89 -7.37
CA GLY A 90 -5.36 -0.70 -8.20
C GLY A 90 -4.21 -0.54 -9.20
N SER A 91 -3.95 0.70 -9.62
CA SER A 91 -2.84 1.05 -10.51
C SER A 91 -1.49 1.18 -9.78
N LYS A 92 -1.31 0.47 -8.67
CA LYS A 92 -0.10 0.50 -7.85
C LYS A 92 1.10 -0.09 -8.62
N PRO A 93 2.27 0.57 -8.67
CA PRO A 93 3.47 0.00 -9.26
C PRO A 93 3.90 -1.31 -8.57
N LEU A 94 4.44 -2.27 -9.34
CA LEU A 94 4.84 -3.58 -8.78
C LEU A 94 5.91 -3.46 -7.69
N GLY A 95 6.87 -2.56 -7.84
CA GLY A 95 7.93 -2.38 -6.85
C GLY A 95 7.42 -1.80 -5.52
N GLU A 96 6.36 -0.99 -5.57
CA GLU A 96 5.66 -0.50 -4.37
C GLU A 96 4.97 -1.64 -3.64
N LEU A 97 4.25 -2.52 -4.36
CA LEU A 97 3.65 -3.71 -3.75
C LEU A 97 4.69 -4.60 -3.06
N VAL A 98 5.79 -4.88 -3.77
CA VAL A 98 6.86 -5.74 -3.21
C VAL A 98 7.41 -5.12 -1.93
N ARG A 99 7.72 -3.81 -1.92
CA ARG A 99 8.23 -3.13 -0.73
C ARG A 99 7.24 -3.09 0.43
N GLU A 100 5.95 -2.92 0.16
CA GLU A 100 4.92 -2.97 1.21
C GLU A 100 4.87 -4.35 1.89
N ILE A 101 5.21 -5.43 1.17
CA ILE A 101 5.18 -6.79 1.70
C ILE A 101 6.49 -7.19 2.38
N VAL A 102 7.64 -6.88 1.78
CA VAL A 102 8.96 -7.33 2.27
C VAL A 102 9.68 -6.32 3.15
N GLY A 103 9.25 -5.06 3.13
CA GLY A 103 9.93 -3.96 3.79
C GLY A 103 11.22 -3.51 3.09
N LEU A 104 12.05 -2.79 3.83
CA LEU A 104 13.38 -2.36 3.39
C LEU A 104 14.45 -2.98 4.30
N ASP A 105 15.62 -3.31 3.74
CA ASP A 105 16.74 -3.76 4.55
C ASP A 105 17.24 -2.63 5.47
N MET A 106 17.46 -2.98 6.74
CA MET A 106 17.90 -2.05 7.78
C MET A 106 19.24 -1.37 7.42
N ASN A 107 20.18 -2.10 6.84
CA ASN A 107 21.47 -1.53 6.46
C ASN A 107 21.33 -0.63 5.24
N ALA A 108 20.50 -1.01 4.27
CA ALA A 108 20.19 -0.16 3.11
C ALA A 108 19.53 1.17 3.54
N ALA A 109 18.56 1.10 4.46
CA ALA A 109 17.91 2.28 5.03
C ALA A 109 18.92 3.17 5.76
N LYS A 110 19.72 2.60 6.67
CA LYS A 110 20.75 3.33 7.40
C LYS A 110 21.78 3.96 6.48
N ALA A 111 22.24 3.24 5.45
CA ALA A 111 23.20 3.77 4.49
C ALA A 111 22.65 4.99 3.74
N ALA A 112 21.38 4.95 3.31
CA ALA A 112 20.74 6.07 2.65
C ALA A 112 20.65 7.33 3.54
N PHE A 113 20.43 7.16 4.84
CA PHE A 113 20.41 8.29 5.78
C PHE A 113 21.79 8.70 6.29
N SER A 114 22.78 7.79 6.30
CA SER A 114 24.12 8.04 6.87
C SER A 114 24.85 9.17 6.15
N GLU A 115 24.78 9.22 4.82
CA GLU A 115 25.35 10.32 4.02
C GLU A 115 24.82 11.69 4.48
N TYR A 116 23.53 11.74 4.82
CA TYR A 116 22.90 12.97 5.30
C TYR A 116 23.20 13.27 6.78
N LEU A 117 23.20 12.24 7.63
CA LEU A 117 23.45 12.36 9.06
C LEU A 117 24.87 12.83 9.36
N GLU A 118 25.87 12.31 8.64
CA GLU A 118 27.28 12.67 8.84
C GLU A 118 27.59 14.12 8.50
N SER A 119 26.81 14.74 7.61
CA SER A 119 27.06 16.10 7.13
C SER A 119 26.41 17.20 7.97
N ASN A 120 25.45 16.88 8.86
CA ASN A 120 24.56 17.87 9.49
C ASN A 120 24.66 18.02 11.02
N ASN A 121 25.60 17.36 11.72
CA ASN A 121 25.81 17.50 13.18
C ASN A 121 24.49 17.54 13.99
N LEU A 122 23.63 16.55 13.77
CA LEU A 122 22.30 16.52 14.39
C LEU A 122 22.36 16.34 15.92
N ASP A 123 21.38 16.93 16.62
CA ASP A 123 21.22 16.72 18.06
C ASP A 123 20.52 15.38 18.39
N SER A 124 20.47 15.03 19.67
CA SER A 124 19.92 13.75 20.13
C SER A 124 18.44 13.55 19.76
N ARG A 125 17.63 14.62 19.74
CA ARG A 125 16.19 14.55 19.40
C ARG A 125 16.01 14.37 17.90
N GLN A 126 16.81 15.07 17.10
CA GLN A 126 16.84 14.93 15.64
C GLN A 126 17.30 13.54 15.23
N ILE A 127 18.35 13.00 15.85
CA ILE A 127 18.83 11.63 15.62
C ILE A 127 17.74 10.61 15.99
N TYR A 128 17.07 10.78 17.13
CA TYR A 128 15.96 9.92 17.52
C TYR A 128 14.86 9.93 16.45
N PHE A 129 14.47 11.12 15.97
CA PHE A 129 13.46 11.27 14.93
C PHE A 129 13.85 10.56 13.63
N VAL A 130 15.08 10.75 13.15
CA VAL A 130 15.56 10.06 11.94
C VAL A 130 15.60 8.55 12.12
N ASN A 131 15.99 8.06 13.30
CA ASN A 131 15.93 6.62 13.58
C ASN A 131 14.50 6.09 13.52
N GLN A 132 13.49 6.83 13.99
CA GLN A 132 12.09 6.43 13.84
C GLN A 132 11.67 6.36 12.36
N ILE A 133 12.16 7.28 11.51
CA ILE A 133 11.91 7.23 10.06
C ILE A 133 12.53 5.96 9.48
N VAL A 134 13.77 5.65 9.85
CA VAL A 134 14.47 4.44 9.39
C VAL A 134 13.70 3.19 9.78
N GLU A 135 13.31 3.06 11.05
CA GLU A 135 12.53 1.91 11.54
C GLU A 135 11.18 1.80 10.80
N TYR A 136 10.48 2.92 10.62
CA TYR A 136 9.22 2.94 9.88
C TYR A 136 9.38 2.45 8.44
N ILE A 137 10.38 2.96 7.71
CA ILE A 137 10.63 2.57 6.32
C ILE A 137 11.09 1.11 6.23
N VAL A 138 11.88 0.62 7.19
CA VAL A 138 12.28 -0.79 7.24
C VAL A 138 11.06 -1.70 7.35
N HIS A 139 10.08 -1.33 8.17
CA HIS A 139 8.86 -2.11 8.36
C HIS A 139 7.84 -1.98 7.23
N ASN A 140 7.62 -0.77 6.72
CA ASN A 140 6.58 -0.47 5.73
C ASN A 140 7.11 -0.43 4.28
N GLY A 141 8.41 -0.56 4.10
CA GLY A 141 9.12 -0.48 2.81
C GLY A 141 9.29 0.95 2.27
N MET A 142 8.39 1.86 2.62
CA MET A 142 8.35 3.25 2.14
C MET A 142 7.64 4.17 3.13
N MET A 143 7.78 5.48 2.93
CA MET A 143 7.04 6.50 3.68
C MET A 143 6.45 7.52 2.69
N ARG A 144 5.27 7.24 2.15
CA ARG A 144 4.58 8.13 1.20
C ARG A 144 3.72 9.17 1.90
N ASP A 145 3.00 8.75 2.94
CA ASP A 145 2.20 9.65 3.75
C ASP A 145 3.06 10.23 4.88
N LEU A 146 3.36 11.52 4.79
CA LEU A 146 4.12 12.22 5.83
C LEU A 146 3.24 12.63 7.02
N SER A 147 1.92 12.42 6.96
CA SER A 147 1.02 12.69 8.09
C SER A 147 1.35 11.82 9.31
N VAL A 148 1.89 10.61 9.10
CA VAL A 148 2.32 9.67 10.15
C VAL A 148 3.37 10.27 11.09
N LEU A 149 4.12 11.27 10.62
CA LEU A 149 5.12 11.99 11.42
C LEU A 149 4.51 12.87 12.51
N GLN A 150 3.18 13.04 12.51
CA GLN A 150 2.41 13.76 13.53
C GLN A 150 1.91 12.83 14.64
N GLU A 151 2.23 11.54 14.57
CA GLU A 151 1.82 10.52 15.54
C GLU A 151 3.02 9.95 16.30
N SER A 152 2.77 9.21 17.38
CA SER A 152 3.82 8.46 18.08
C SER A 152 4.35 7.34 17.17
N PRO A 153 5.66 7.01 17.17
CA PRO A 153 6.73 7.50 18.06
C PRO A 153 7.40 8.80 17.62
N PHE A 154 7.03 9.38 16.48
CA PHE A 154 7.69 10.57 15.93
C PHE A 154 7.51 11.81 16.82
N THR A 155 6.36 11.93 17.49
CA THR A 155 6.05 13.07 18.36
C THR A 155 6.51 12.91 19.82
N ASP A 156 7.12 11.77 20.18
CA ASP A 156 7.51 11.47 21.56
C ASP A 156 8.60 12.41 22.10
N GLN A 157 9.41 13.03 21.23
CA GLN A 157 10.48 13.98 21.59
C GLN A 157 10.21 15.41 21.09
N GLY A 158 8.97 15.70 20.71
CA GLY A 158 8.54 16.95 20.08
C GLY A 158 8.06 16.76 18.64
N SER A 159 7.32 17.73 18.14
CA SER A 159 6.86 17.73 16.75
C SER A 159 8.01 18.03 15.77
N VAL A 160 7.81 17.71 14.48
CA VAL A 160 8.77 18.02 13.40
C VAL A 160 9.23 19.49 13.45
N VAL A 161 8.30 20.42 13.68
CA VAL A 161 8.58 21.87 13.70
C VAL A 161 9.42 22.27 14.92
N GLU A 162 9.26 21.59 16.05
CA GLU A 162 10.03 21.87 17.28
C GLU A 162 11.42 21.23 17.26
N ILE A 163 11.56 20.08 16.60
CA ILE A 163 12.83 19.34 16.48
C ILE A 163 13.71 19.92 15.36
N PHE A 164 13.12 20.31 14.24
CA PHE A 164 13.85 20.84 13.08
C PHE A 164 13.58 22.32 12.89
N THR A 165 14.26 23.15 13.67
CA THR A 165 14.17 24.62 13.57
C THR A 165 14.84 25.16 12.29
N ASP A 166 15.87 24.49 11.80
CA ASP A 166 16.43 24.74 10.46
C ASP A 166 15.69 23.90 9.42
N LEU A 167 14.91 24.58 8.58
CA LEU A 167 14.11 23.95 7.54
C LEU A 167 14.98 23.22 6.51
N ASN A 168 16.23 23.66 6.28
CA ASN A 168 17.11 22.98 5.33
C ASN A 168 17.47 21.57 5.82
N VAL A 169 17.56 21.38 7.14
CA VAL A 169 17.83 20.07 7.74
C VAL A 169 16.66 19.13 7.47
N TRP A 170 15.44 19.59 7.74
CA TRP A 170 14.24 18.83 7.46
C TRP A 170 14.06 18.51 5.97
N LEU A 171 14.28 19.50 5.10
CA LEU A 171 14.19 19.31 3.64
C LEU A 171 15.17 18.26 3.13
N GLY A 172 16.37 18.18 3.71
CA GLY A 172 17.34 17.16 3.35
C GLY A 172 16.88 15.75 3.76
N ILE A 173 16.37 15.58 4.98
CA ILE A 173 15.78 14.30 5.44
C ILE A 173 14.63 13.89 4.53
N ARG A 174 13.71 14.82 4.23
CA ARG A 174 12.59 14.57 3.33
C ARG A 174 13.07 14.15 1.94
N LYS A 175 14.10 14.78 1.40
CA LYS A 175 14.68 14.40 0.11
C LYS A 175 15.23 12.97 0.12
N VAL A 176 15.83 12.53 1.23
CA VAL A 176 16.28 11.14 1.38
C VAL A 176 15.08 10.19 1.38
N ILE A 177 13.99 10.52 2.08
CA ILE A 177 12.74 9.74 2.05
C ILE A 177 12.20 9.62 0.62
N GLU A 178 12.12 10.76 -0.10
CA GLU A 178 11.64 10.80 -1.49
C GLU A 178 12.50 9.91 -2.40
N ASN A 179 13.84 10.01 -2.31
CA ASN A 179 14.73 9.14 -3.08
C ASN A 179 14.54 7.65 -2.78
N ILE A 180 14.32 7.29 -1.51
CA ILE A 180 14.04 5.90 -1.12
C ILE A 180 12.72 5.44 -1.74
N ASN A 181 11.67 6.26 -1.69
CA ASN A 181 10.38 5.94 -2.29
C ASN A 181 10.48 5.80 -3.81
N ASP A 182 11.22 6.70 -4.48
CA ASP A 182 11.40 6.68 -5.92
C ASP A 182 12.12 5.41 -6.38
N ASN A 183 13.11 4.91 -5.63
CA ASN A 183 13.77 3.64 -5.92
C ASN A 183 12.83 2.42 -5.93
N ALA A 184 11.60 2.53 -5.42
CA ALA A 184 10.59 1.48 -5.51
C ALA A 184 9.71 1.58 -6.77
N ILE A 185 9.72 2.71 -7.46
CA ILE A 185 8.85 3.03 -8.59
C ILE A 185 9.64 3.05 -9.90
N VAL A 186 10.89 3.52 -9.85
CA VAL A 186 11.71 3.79 -11.03
C VAL A 186 12.07 2.50 -11.78
N ALA A 187 11.92 2.60 -13.10
CA ALA A 187 12.27 1.67 -14.17
C ALA A 187 13.23 2.36 -15.16
#